data_AF-A0A2I0WG65-F1
#
_entry.id   AF-A0A2I0WG65-F1
#
_cell.length_a   1.000
_cell.length_b   1.000
_cell.length_c   1.000
_cell.angle_alpha   90.00
_cell.angle_beta   90.00
_cell.angle_gamma   90.00
#
_symmetry.space_group_name_H-M   'P 1'
#
loop_
_entity.id
_entity.type
_entity.pdbx_description
1 polymer ?
#
loop_
_entity_poly.entity_id
_entity_poly.type
_entity_poly.pdbx_seq_one_letter_code
_entity_poly.pdbx_strand_id
1 'polypeptide(L)'
;MQEELNQFVRNDVWELVERPKGQSVVGTKWVFKNKVNDSGVVVRNKARLVAKGYNQIEGIDFEETFAPVARLEAIRVLLAFACYKGFKLFQMDVKSAF
;
A
#
# COMPACT_ATOMS: atom_id res chain seq x y z
N MET A 1 -4.74 9.66 9.50
CA MET A 1 -5.14 8.62 10.48
C MET A 1 -6.64 8.51 10.64
N GLN A 2 -7.37 9.49 11.20
CA GLN A 2 -8.83 9.37 11.32
C GLN A 2 -9.53 9.21 9.96
N GLU A 3 -9.13 9.98 8.95
CA GLU A 3 -9.65 9.83 7.58
C GLU A 3 -9.36 8.44 6.99
N GLU A 4 -8.19 7.86 7.26
CA GLU A 4 -7.81 6.51 6.77
C GLU A 4 -8.64 5.43 7.47
N LEU A 5 -8.81 5.52 8.79
CA LEU A 5 -9.68 4.60 9.55
C LEU A 5 -11.12 4.69 9.06
N ASN A 6 -11.63 5.90 8.80
CA ASN A 6 -12.96 6.09 8.24
C ASN A 6 -13.09 5.48 6.83
N GLN A 7 -12.03 5.54 6.01
CA GLN A 7 -12.02 4.86 4.70
C GLN A 7 -12.07 3.35 4.86
N PHE A 8 -11.34 2.78 5.83
CA PHE A 8 -11.39 1.34 6.05
C PHE A 8 -12.78 0.87 6.47
N VAL A 9 -13.43 1.61 7.37
CA VAL A 9 -14.82 1.34 7.79
C VAL A 9 -15.78 1.49 6.61
N ARG A 10 -15.62 2.55 5.81
CA ARG A 10 -16.49 2.79 4.64
C ARG A 10 -16.35 1.70 3.57
N ASN A 11 -15.15 1.17 3.38
CA ASN A 11 -14.86 0.16 2.36
C ASN A 11 -15.03 -1.27 2.88
N ASP A 12 -15.33 -1.45 4.17
CA ASP A 12 -15.52 -2.76 4.81
C ASP A 12 -14.35 -3.73 4.57
N VAL A 13 -13.11 -3.22 4.66
CA VAL A 13 -11.88 -3.97 4.35
C VAL A 13 -11.23 -4.62 5.58
N TRP A 14 -11.79 -4.43 6.77
CA TRP A 14 -11.24 -4.96 8.02
C TRP A 14 -12.32 -5.08 9.10
N GLU A 15 -12.07 -5.98 10.05
CA GLU A 15 -12.85 -6.13 11.27
C GLU A 15 -11.92 -6.05 12.49
N LEU A 16 -12.37 -5.36 13.54
CA LEU A 16 -11.66 -5.37 14.82
C LEU A 16 -11.97 -6.67 15.56
N VAL A 17 -10.97 -7.54 15.69
CA VAL A 17 -11.11 -8.82 16.40
C VAL A 17 -10.37 -8.80 17.74
N GLU A 18 -10.85 -9.62 18.68
CA GLU A 18 -10.09 -9.88 19.91
C GLU A 18 -8.76 -10.57 19.58
N ARG A 19 -7.74 -10.28 20.39
CA ARG A 19 -6.42 -10.89 20.22
C ARG A 19 -6.52 -12.42 20.35
N PRO A 20 -6.11 -13.20 19.33
CA PRO A 20 -6.10 -14.65 19.41
C PRO A 20 -5.15 -15.13 20.51
N LYS A 21 -5.58 -16.11 21.31
CA LYS A 21 -4.76 -16.71 22.36
C LYS A 21 -3.59 -17.48 21.72
N GLY A 22 -2.38 -17.25 22.24
CA GLY A 22 -1.17 -17.95 21.77
C GLY A 22 -0.55 -17.43 20.48
N GLN A 23 -1.13 -16.41 19.82
CA GLN A 23 -0.53 -15.79 18.64
C GLN A 23 0.34 -14.57 18.99
N SER A 24 1.44 -14.46 18.24
CA SER A 24 2.28 -13.26 18.21
C SER A 24 1.57 -12.17 17.41
N VAL A 25 1.37 -11.00 18.02
CA VAL A 25 0.78 -9.86 17.31
C VAL A 25 1.91 -9.03 16.70
N VAL A 26 1.81 -8.75 15.40
CA VAL A 26 2.75 -7.89 14.71
C VAL A 26 2.63 -6.47 15.26
N GLY A 27 3.65 -6.02 15.99
CA GLY A 27 3.70 -4.65 16.51
C GLY A 27 3.86 -3.62 15.39
N THR A 28 3.66 -2.34 15.71
CA THR A 28 3.85 -1.21 14.78
C THR A 28 5.02 -0.34 15.19
N LYS A 29 5.55 0.46 14.24
CA LYS A 29 6.52 1.52 14.52
C LYS A 29 6.23 2.76 13.66
N TRP A 30 6.61 3.92 14.18
CA TRP A 30 6.61 5.15 13.39
C TRP A 30 7.89 5.26 12.57
N VAL A 31 7.76 5.64 11.30
CA VAL A 31 8.86 5.98 10.41
C VAL A 31 8.70 7.42 9.97
N PHE A 32 9.68 8.25 10.33
CA PHE A 32 9.73 9.66 9.95
C PHE A 32 10.69 9.86 8.78
N LYS A 33 10.28 10.65 7.80
CA LYS A 33 11.12 11.00 6.64
C LYS A 33 10.79 12.42 6.18
N ASN A 34 11.82 13.24 6.05
CA ASN A 34 11.67 14.56 5.45
C ASN A 34 11.76 14.42 3.92
N LYS A 35 10.78 14.99 3.21
CA LYS A 35 10.91 15.26 1.78
C LYS A 35 11.66 16.57 1.64
N VAL A 36 12.81 16.50 0.97
CA VAL A 36 13.58 17.66 0.54
C VAL A 36 13.33 17.90 -0.95
N ASN A 37 13.43 19.14 -1.40
CA ASN A 37 13.47 19.48 -2.82
C ASN A 37 14.90 19.35 -3.36
N ASP A 38 15.09 19.62 -4.65
CA ASP A 38 16.39 19.55 -5.32
C ASP A 38 17.43 20.52 -4.74
N SER A 39 16.97 21.58 -4.06
CA SER A 39 17.81 22.55 -3.34
C SER A 39 18.14 22.12 -1.90
N GLY A 40 17.72 20.92 -1.47
CA GLY A 40 17.96 20.40 -0.12
C GLY A 40 17.04 20.97 0.98
N VAL A 41 16.07 21.82 0.62
CA VAL A 41 15.13 22.42 1.57
C VAL A 41 14.02 21.42 1.90
N VAL A 42 13.72 21.27 3.19
CA VAL A 42 12.62 20.42 3.65
C VAL A 42 11.29 21.03 3.22
N VAL A 43 10.60 20.36 2.29
CA VAL A 43 9.28 20.77 1.81
C VAL A 43 8.14 20.08 2.55
N ARG A 44 8.39 18.92 3.17
CA ARG A 44 7.36 18.20 3.93
C ARG A 44 7.96 17.20 4.91
N ASN A 45 7.47 17.22 6.15
CA ASN A 45 7.72 16.14 7.10
C ASN A 45 6.69 15.01 6.85
N LYS A 46 7.15 13.78 6.62
CA LYS A 46 6.29 12.61 6.50
C LYS A 46 6.45 11.71 7.72
N ALA A 47 5.32 11.28 8.29
CA ALA A 47 5.26 10.21 9.27
C ALA A 47 4.43 9.06 8.69
N ARG A 48 4.86 7.82 8.92
CA ARG A 48 4.11 6.61 8.56
C ARG A 48 4.09 5.66 9.74
N LEU A 49 2.91 5.14 10.07
CA LEU A 49 2.82 3.97 10.94
C LEU A 49 2.99 2.73 10.06
N VAL A 50 3.95 1.88 10.39
CA VAL A 50 4.22 0.65 9.62
C VAL A 50 4.21 -0.56 10.54
N ALA A 51 3.71 -1.68 10.03
CA ALA A 51 3.83 -2.97 10.71
C ALA A 51 5.32 -3.37 10.80
N LYS A 52 5.71 -4.01 11.90
CA LYS A 52 7.03 -4.62 12.07
C LYS A 52 7.07 -5.98 11.36
N GLY A 53 6.81 -5.98 10.05
CA GLY A 53 6.73 -7.20 9.25
C GLY A 53 8.01 -8.04 9.24
N TYR A 54 9.17 -7.44 9.56
CA TYR A 54 10.43 -8.16 9.77
C TYR A 54 10.42 -9.11 10.98
N ASN A 55 9.37 -9.06 11.82
CA ASN A 55 9.14 -10.02 12.89
C ASN A 55 8.32 -11.24 12.43
N GLN A 56 7.83 -11.26 11.19
CA GLN A 56 7.04 -12.37 10.64
C GLN A 56 7.95 -13.36 9.93
N ILE A 57 7.59 -14.64 10.02
CA ILE A 57 8.28 -15.75 9.38
C ILE A 57 7.36 -16.38 8.33
N GLU A 58 7.84 -16.48 7.09
CA GLU A 58 7.13 -17.17 5.99
C GLU A 58 6.89 -18.65 6.36
N GLY A 59 5.70 -19.16 6.09
CA GLY A 59 5.25 -20.51 6.45
C GLY A 59 4.85 -20.70 7.92
N ILE A 60 5.00 -19.68 8.77
CA ILE A 60 4.50 -19.68 10.16
C ILE A 60 3.44 -18.59 10.33
N ASP A 61 3.80 -17.34 10.01
CA ASP A 61 2.94 -16.17 10.21
C ASP A 61 2.18 -15.76 8.94
N PHE A 62 2.64 -16.18 7.75
CA PHE A 62 1.96 -15.97 6.47
C PHE A 62 2.41 -17.01 5.44
N GLU A 63 1.55 -17.32 4.47
CA GLU A 63 1.85 -18.27 3.39
C GLU A 63 2.20 -17.60 2.05
N GLU A 64 1.61 -16.44 1.76
CA GLU A 64 1.81 -15.72 0.50
C GLU A 64 1.96 -14.21 0.73
N THR A 65 2.66 -13.55 -0.18
CA THR A 65 2.73 -12.08 -0.24
C THR A 65 2.04 -11.56 -1.50
N PHE A 66 1.11 -10.63 -1.33
CA PHE A 66 0.43 -9.99 -2.45
C PHE A 66 0.94 -8.56 -2.62
N ALA A 67 1.38 -8.24 -3.83
CA ALA A 67 1.67 -6.88 -4.24
C ALA A 67 0.91 -6.59 -5.54
N PRO A 68 -0.17 -5.78 -5.51
CA PRO A 68 -0.93 -5.45 -6.71
C PRO A 68 -0.21 -4.37 -7.53
N VAL A 69 1.05 -4.64 -7.92
CA VAL A 69 1.84 -3.72 -8.75
C VAL A 69 1.80 -4.23 -10.19
N ALA A 70 1.13 -3.47 -11.05
CA ALA A 70 1.15 -3.73 -12.48
C ALA A 70 2.60 -3.67 -13.00
N ARG A 71 3.02 -4.71 -13.71
CA ARG A 71 4.34 -4.77 -14.34
C ARG A 71 4.42 -3.79 -15.52
N LEU A 72 5.57 -3.16 -15.71
CA LEU A 72 5.78 -2.20 -16.80
C LEU A 72 5.60 -2.84 -18.18
N GLU A 73 5.97 -4.11 -18.32
CA GLU A 73 5.79 -4.88 -19.55
C GLU A 73 4.30 -5.00 -19.90
N ALA A 74 3.46 -5.33 -18.92
CA ALA A 74 2.01 -5.45 -19.10
C ALA A 74 1.38 -4.11 -19.51
N ILE A 75 1.81 -3.01 -18.86
CA ILE A 75 1.36 -1.64 -19.21
C ILE A 75 1.75 -1.30 -20.65
N ARG A 76 2.98 -1.61 -21.08
CA ARG A 76 3.44 -1.35 -22.46
C ARG A 76 2.64 -2.13 -23.49
N VAL A 77 2.34 -3.40 -23.23
CA VAL A 77 1.51 -4.23 -24.13
C VAL A 77 0.09 -3.67 -24.23
N LEU A 78 -0.52 -3.28 -23.09
CA LEU A 78 -1.84 -2.65 -23.07
C LEU A 78 -1.89 -1.38 -23.93
N LEU A 79 -0.89 -0.50 -23.78
CA LEU A 79 -0.79 0.74 -24.55
C LEU A 79 -0.63 0.45 -26.05
N ALA A 80 0.27 -0.45 -26.42
CA ALA A 80 0.49 -0.83 -27.82
C ALA A 80 -0.78 -1.40 -28.46
N PHE A 81 -1.51 -2.25 -27.72
CA PHE A 81 -2.76 -2.82 -28.18
C PHE A 81 -3.86 -1.77 -28.32
N ALA A 82 -3.99 -0.85 -27.36
CA ALA A 82 -4.94 0.24 -27.43
C ALA A 82 -4.68 1.16 -28.64
N CYS A 83 -3.41 1.49 -28.91
CA CYS A 83 -3.01 2.23 -30.11
C CYS A 83 -3.41 1.48 -31.38
N TYR A 84 -3.11 0.18 -31.47
CA TYR A 84 -3.47 -0.65 -32.63
C TYR A 84 -4.98 -0.72 -32.87
N LYS A 85 -5.78 -0.77 -31.80
CA LYS A 85 -7.25 -0.83 -31.87
C LYS A 85 -7.95 0.53 -31.90
N GLY A 86 -7.21 1.63 -31.83
CA GLY A 86 -7.78 2.98 -31.76
C GLY A 86 -8.58 3.24 -30.47
N PHE A 87 -8.26 2.54 -29.39
CA PHE A 87 -8.95 2.70 -28.11
C PHE A 87 -8.49 3.95 -27.37
N LYS A 88 -9.45 4.62 -26.73
CA LYS A 88 -9.16 5.69 -25.77
C LYS A 88 -8.97 5.09 -24.39
N LEU A 89 -7.79 5.27 -23.82
CA LEU A 89 -7.48 4.84 -22.45
C LEU A 89 -7.66 5.99 -21.46
N PHE A 90 -8.05 5.63 -20.24
CA PHE A 90 -8.15 6.54 -19.10
C PHE A 90 -7.31 5.99 -17.96
N GLN A 91 -6.62 6.88 -17.25
CA GLN A 91 -5.87 6.55 -16.04
C GLN A 91 -6.62 7.11 -14.83
N MET A 92 -6.74 6.31 -13.78
CA MET A 92 -7.23 6.74 -12.48
C MET A 92 -6.19 6.41 -11.42
N ASP A 93 -5.84 7.41 -10.60
CA ASP A 93 -5.06 7.21 -9.39
C ASP A 93 -6.02 7.06 -8.22
N VAL A 94 -6.01 5.88 -7.59
CA VAL A 94 -6.90 5.58 -6.45
C VAL A 94 -6.16 5.93 -5.17
N LYS A 95 -6.66 6.93 -4.45
CA LYS A 95 -6.03 7.44 -3.21
C LYS A 95 -5.88 6.39 -2.11
N SER A 96 -6.69 5.34 -2.13
CA SER A 96 -6.83 4.35 -1.06
C SER A 96 -7.02 2.95 -1.64
N ALA A 97 -6.02 2.48 -2.39
CA ALA A 97 -5.96 1.08 -2.82
C ALA A 97 -5.40 0.24 -1.66
N PHE A 98 -6.22 -0.71 -1.18
CA PHE A 98 -5.89 -1.67 -0.14
C PHE A 98 -5.72 -3.05 -0.75
#